data_AF-A0A372ICU5-F1
#
_entry.id   AF-A0A372ICU5-F1
#
_cell.length_a   1.000
_cell.length_b   1.000
_cell.length_c   1.000
_cell.angle_alpha   90.00
_cell.angle_beta   90.00
_cell.angle_gamma   90.00
#
_symmetry.space_group_name_H-M   'P 1'
#
loop_
_entity.id
_entity.type
_entity.pdbx_description
1 polymer ?
#
loop_
_entity_poly.entity_id
_entity_poly.type
_entity_poly.pdbx_seq_one_letter_code
_entity_poly.pdbx_strand_id
1 'polypeptide(L)'
;MQSDFLRVHWILKNGGVYSDLTFAPQNNPKFWAEDDQLVCVKWHHGLIVNGIFYAKPEAELLLRIAERIQFNVKNQIGNNILQVTGPGVWREVLSNETDKRFSLIKKSDLFAKFIRHSHYSFSTRNTQNHWSEMQKTESIYRDVKNG
;
A
#
# COMPACT_ATOMS: atom_id res chain seq x y z
N MET A 1 4.10 -7.80 3.97
CA MET A 1 5.28 -7.89 3.08
C MET A 1 4.95 -8.43 1.70
N GLN A 2 4.62 -9.73 1.53
CA GLN A 2 4.33 -10.28 0.19
C GLN A 2 3.15 -9.60 -0.51
N SER A 3 2.07 -9.33 0.22
CA SER A 3 0.93 -8.55 -0.30
C SER A 3 1.29 -7.11 -0.64
N ASP A 4 2.24 -6.49 0.06
CA ASP A 4 2.74 -5.15 -0.25
C ASP A 4 3.55 -5.12 -1.54
N PHE A 5 4.37 -6.16 -1.76
CA PHE A 5 5.07 -6.34 -3.03
C PHE A 5 4.08 -6.58 -4.18
N LEU A 6 3.17 -7.55 -4.02
CA LEU A 6 2.22 -7.94 -5.07
C LEU A 6 1.28 -6.80 -5.46
N ARG A 7 0.72 -6.06 -4.48
CA ARG A 7 -0.22 -4.98 -4.79
C ARG A 7 0.41 -3.89 -5.66
N VAL A 8 1.67 -3.54 -5.38
CA VAL A 8 2.40 -2.50 -6.11
C VAL A 8 2.70 -2.98 -7.53
N HIS A 9 3.32 -4.15 -7.68
CA HIS A 9 3.74 -4.63 -9.00
C HIS A 9 2.56 -5.02 -9.89
N TRP A 10 1.48 -5.55 -9.30
CA TRP A 10 0.27 -5.87 -10.05
C TRP A 10 -0.39 -4.62 -10.60
N ILE A 11 -0.58 -3.58 -9.78
CA ILE A 11 -1.16 -2.31 -10.23
C ILE A 11 -0.21 -1.56 -11.16
N LEU A 12 1.10 -1.62 -10.94
CA LEU A 12 2.07 -1.00 -11.86
C LEU A 12 1.94 -1.58 -13.27
N LYS A 13 1.73 -2.90 -13.39
CA LYS A 13 1.56 -3.56 -14.69
C LYS A 13 0.17 -3.36 -15.30
N ASN A 14 -0.89 -3.47 -14.50
CA ASN A 14 -2.27 -3.56 -15.03
C ASN A 14 -3.07 -2.27 -14.88
N GLY A 15 -2.62 -1.34 -14.04
CA GLY A 15 -3.40 -0.21 -13.58
C GLY A 15 -4.63 -0.61 -12.76
N GLY A 16 -5.48 0.38 -12.48
CA GLY A 16 -6.75 0.21 -11.79
C GLY A 16 -6.64 0.43 -10.28
N VAL A 17 -7.58 -0.16 -9.55
CA VAL A 17 -7.73 0.03 -8.10
C VAL A 17 -7.27 -1.20 -7.36
N TYR A 18 -6.40 -1.01 -6.37
CA TYR A 18 -6.17 -2.00 -5.34
C TYR A 18 -6.99 -1.67 -4.10
N SER A 19 -7.51 -2.70 -3.43
CA SER A 19 -8.22 -2.59 -2.17
C SER A 19 -7.96 -3.84 -1.32
N ASP A 20 -7.54 -3.66 -0.08
CA ASP A 20 -7.45 -4.76 0.88
C ASP A 20 -8.85 -5.41 1.05
N LEU A 21 -8.89 -6.71 1.31
CA LEU A 21 -10.14 -7.47 1.49
C LEU A 21 -11.06 -6.88 2.56
N THR A 22 -10.49 -6.16 3.54
CA THR A 22 -11.25 -5.49 4.60
C THR A 22 -12.04 -4.26 4.13
N PHE A 23 -11.81 -3.80 2.90
CA PHE A 23 -12.46 -2.65 2.26
C PHE A 23 -13.33 -3.16 1.10
N ALA A 24 -14.64 -3.18 1.31
CA ALA A 24 -15.61 -3.60 0.32
C ALA A 24 -16.09 -2.39 -0.51
N PRO A 25 -15.96 -2.41 -1.84
CA PRO A 25 -16.55 -1.38 -2.69
C PRO A 25 -18.07 -1.44 -2.62
N GLN A 26 -18.68 -0.26 -2.50
CA GLN A 26 -20.14 -0.10 -2.56
C GLN A 26 -20.61 0.32 -3.95
N ASN A 27 -19.80 1.11 -4.63
CA ASN A 27 -20.05 1.65 -5.97
C ASN A 27 -18.77 1.54 -6.80
N ASN A 28 -18.85 1.85 -8.10
CA ASN A 28 -17.65 2.04 -8.90
C ASN A 28 -16.78 3.12 -8.23
N PRO A 29 -15.59 2.79 -7.73
CA PRO A 29 -14.83 3.68 -6.86
C PRO A 29 -14.11 4.74 -7.70
N LYS A 30 -14.80 5.51 -8.55
CA LYS A 30 -14.23 6.60 -9.37
C LYS A 30 -13.82 7.79 -8.48
N PHE A 31 -12.84 7.57 -7.63
CA PHE A 31 -12.25 8.58 -6.76
C PHE A 31 -11.02 9.26 -7.39
N TRP A 32 -10.69 8.90 -8.64
CA TRP A 32 -9.62 9.48 -9.44
C TRP A 32 -10.19 10.36 -10.56
N ALA A 33 -9.47 11.43 -10.89
CA ALA A 33 -9.68 12.22 -12.10
C ALA A 33 -9.10 11.50 -13.32
N GLU A 34 -9.59 11.84 -14.53
CA GLU A 34 -9.07 11.24 -15.77
C GLU A 34 -7.58 11.50 -15.97
N ASP A 35 -7.06 12.62 -15.47
CA ASP A 35 -5.66 13.01 -15.60
C ASP A 35 -4.75 12.42 -14.50
N ASP A 36 -5.32 11.84 -13.44
CA ASP A 36 -4.53 11.26 -12.34
C ASP A 36 -3.73 10.04 -12.83
N GLN A 37 -2.45 10.00 -12.46
CA GLN A 37 -1.55 8.85 -12.61
C GLN A 37 -1.55 7.97 -11.36
N LEU A 38 -1.64 8.58 -10.17
CA LEU A 38 -1.66 7.90 -8.89
C LEU A 38 -2.61 8.62 -7.93
N VAL A 39 -3.53 7.88 -7.31
CA VAL A 39 -4.40 8.40 -6.25
C VAL A 39 -4.26 7.57 -5.01
N CYS A 40 -3.84 8.21 -3.92
CA CYS A 40 -3.61 7.60 -2.62
C CYS A 40 -4.59 8.11 -1.58
N VAL A 41 -4.76 7.34 -0.51
CA VAL A 41 -5.66 7.69 0.60
C VAL A 41 -4.87 8.16 1.80
N LYS A 42 -5.26 9.31 2.35
CA LYS A 42 -4.76 9.88 3.60
C LYS A 42 -5.71 9.51 4.75
N TRP A 43 -5.18 8.85 5.77
CA TRP A 43 -5.93 8.52 7.00
C TRP A 43 -6.01 9.70 7.98
N HIS A 44 -6.80 9.54 9.03
CA HIS A 44 -7.14 10.59 10.01
C HIS A 44 -5.91 11.16 10.74
N HIS A 45 -4.87 10.35 10.96
CA HIS A 45 -3.57 10.79 11.51
C HIS A 45 -2.66 11.46 10.44
N GLY A 46 -3.22 11.79 9.27
CA GLY A 46 -2.51 12.50 8.22
C GLY A 46 -1.50 11.69 7.42
N LEU A 47 -1.45 10.36 7.59
CA LEU A 47 -0.48 9.52 6.88
C LEU A 47 -1.12 8.82 5.69
N ILE A 48 -0.32 8.65 4.63
CA ILE A 48 -0.66 7.82 3.47
C ILE A 48 -0.64 6.35 3.89
N VAL A 49 -1.63 5.61 3.40
CA VAL A 49 -1.73 4.15 3.54
C VAL A 49 -1.78 3.45 2.20
N ASN A 50 -1.30 2.22 2.13
CA ASN A 50 -1.23 1.41 0.92
C ASN A 50 -2.35 0.35 0.82
N GLY A 51 -3.35 0.42 1.72
CA GLY A 51 -4.46 -0.53 1.78
C GLY A 51 -5.53 -0.31 0.72
N ILE A 52 -5.55 0.87 0.09
CA ILE A 52 -6.39 1.20 -1.05
C ILE A 52 -5.74 2.34 -1.83
N PHE A 53 -5.66 2.20 -3.15
CA PHE A 53 -5.15 3.23 -4.05
C PHE A 53 -5.57 2.93 -5.48
N TYR A 54 -5.47 3.93 -6.34
CA TYR A 54 -5.61 3.79 -7.79
C TYR A 54 -4.30 4.20 -8.45
N ALA A 55 -3.91 3.53 -9.54
CA ALA A 55 -2.91 4.06 -10.44
C ALA A 55 -3.20 3.67 -11.89
N LYS A 56 -2.68 4.45 -12.84
CA LYS A 56 -2.58 4.03 -14.23
C LYS A 56 -1.43 3.01 -14.38
N PRO A 57 -1.48 2.15 -15.42
CA PRO A 57 -0.33 1.33 -15.77
C PRO A 57 0.91 2.20 -15.94
N GLU A 58 2.05 1.73 -15.44
CA GLU A 58 3.35 2.40 -15.57
C GLU A 58 3.42 3.80 -14.93
N ALA A 59 2.52 4.11 -13.98
CA ALA A 59 2.56 5.37 -13.25
C ALA A 59 3.93 5.59 -12.56
N GLU A 60 4.61 6.68 -12.91
CA GLU A 60 5.99 6.98 -12.52
C GLU A 60 6.23 6.94 -11.00
N LEU A 61 5.30 7.49 -10.23
CA LEU A 61 5.38 7.46 -8.76
C LEU A 61 5.21 6.05 -8.19
N LEU A 62 4.39 5.22 -8.82
CA LEU A 62 4.22 3.83 -8.42
C LEU A 62 5.47 3.00 -8.80
N LEU A 63 6.12 3.32 -9.92
CA LEU A 63 7.40 2.73 -10.30
C LEU A 63 8.48 3.07 -9.24
N ARG A 64 8.60 4.33 -8.83
CA ARG A 64 9.53 4.74 -7.75
C ARG A 64 9.27 4.00 -6.44
N ILE A 65 7.99 3.78 -6.08
CA ILE A 65 7.62 2.97 -4.91
C ILE A 65 8.07 1.51 -5.11
N ALA A 66 7.84 0.93 -6.29
CA ALA A 66 8.24 -0.45 -6.59
C ALA A 66 9.75 -0.63 -6.51
N GLU A 67 10.53 0.28 -7.11
CA GLU A 67 11.99 0.29 -7.07
C GLU A 67 12.52 0.43 -5.64
N ARG A 68 11.90 1.32 -4.84
CA ARG A 68 12.27 1.47 -3.43
C ARG A 68 12.00 0.19 -2.63
N ILE A 69 10.85 -0.46 -2.85
CA ILE A 69 10.53 -1.77 -2.25
C ILE A 69 11.58 -2.81 -2.65
N GLN A 70 11.92 -2.91 -3.94
CA GLN A 70 12.92 -3.87 -4.43
C GLN A 70 14.29 -3.61 -3.82
N PHE A 71 14.73 -2.35 -3.76
CA PHE A 71 15.96 -1.96 -3.11
C PHE A 71 15.97 -2.37 -1.64
N ASN A 72 14.89 -2.07 -0.91
CA ASN A 72 14.76 -2.36 0.51
C ASN A 72 14.83 -3.86 0.80
N VAL A 73 14.14 -4.66 0.00
CA VAL A 73 14.13 -6.13 0.12
C VAL A 73 15.49 -6.72 -0.23
N LYS A 74 16.11 -6.28 -1.33
CA LYS A 74 17.42 -6.78 -1.79
C LYS A 74 18.54 -6.50 -0.79
N ASN A 75 18.53 -5.31 -0.20
CA ASN A 75 19.58 -4.86 0.72
C ASN A 75 19.24 -5.09 2.20
N GLN A 76 18.11 -5.71 2.49
CA GLN A 76 17.65 -6.03 3.84
C GLN A 76 17.72 -4.85 4.83
N ILE A 77 17.22 -3.67 4.43
CA ILE A 77 17.46 -2.38 5.13
C ILE A 77 16.88 -2.27 6.55
N GLY A 78 16.31 -3.34 7.10
CA GLY A 78 15.73 -3.41 8.43
C GLY A 78 14.66 -4.49 8.56
N ASN A 79 14.11 -4.65 9.76
CA ASN A 79 13.12 -5.70 10.07
C ASN A 79 11.67 -5.18 10.19
N ASN A 80 11.44 -3.88 9.99
CA ASN A 80 10.09 -3.30 10.11
C ASN A 80 9.37 -3.34 8.76
N ILE A 81 8.38 -4.23 8.61
CA ILE A 81 7.61 -4.44 7.37
C ILE A 81 7.00 -3.12 6.86
N LEU A 82 6.52 -2.26 7.77
CA LEU A 82 5.93 -0.98 7.39
C LEU A 82 6.92 -0.09 6.67
N GLN A 83 8.21 -0.14 7.03
CA GLN A 83 9.26 0.69 6.45
C GLN A 83 9.93 0.03 5.25
N VAL A 84 9.96 -1.31 5.20
CA VAL A 84 10.62 -2.05 4.12
C VAL A 84 9.73 -2.16 2.89
N THR A 85 8.44 -2.46 3.08
CA THR A 85 7.50 -2.70 1.96
C THR A 85 6.15 -2.00 2.09
N GLY A 86 5.76 -1.64 3.32
CA GLY A 86 4.44 -1.10 3.61
C GLY A 86 4.32 0.42 3.45
N PRO A 87 3.34 1.05 4.16
CA PRO A 87 3.05 2.49 4.10
C PRO A 87 4.22 3.43 4.35
N GLY A 88 5.29 2.99 5.03
CA GLY A 88 6.50 3.77 5.25
C GLY A 88 7.20 4.13 3.94
N VAL A 89 7.33 3.17 3.02
CA VAL A 89 7.91 3.41 1.69
C VAL A 89 7.10 4.44 0.91
N TRP A 90 5.76 4.33 0.98
CA TRP A 90 4.87 5.26 0.30
C TRP A 90 5.03 6.67 0.82
N ARG A 91 5.15 6.85 2.15
CA ARG A 91 5.40 8.16 2.73
C ARG A 91 6.76 8.71 2.35
N GLU A 92 7.78 7.87 2.36
CA GLU A 92 9.13 8.27 1.96
C GLU A 92 9.13 8.83 0.53
N VAL A 93 8.50 8.12 -0.41
CA VAL A 93 8.46 8.53 -1.82
C VAL A 93 7.53 9.73 -2.06
N LEU A 94 6.38 9.81 -1.38
CA LEU A 94 5.30 10.74 -1.73
C LEU A 94 5.18 11.99 -0.82
N SER A 95 5.88 12.05 0.32
CA SER A 95 5.65 13.10 1.35
C SER A 95 5.86 14.54 0.86
N ASN A 96 6.71 14.74 -0.15
CA ASN A 96 7.01 16.04 -0.74
C ASN A 96 6.75 16.07 -2.26
N GLU A 97 5.92 15.15 -2.76
CA GLU A 97 5.64 15.08 -4.19
C GLU A 97 4.74 16.24 -4.63
N THR A 98 5.08 16.83 -5.78
CA THR A 98 4.39 17.99 -6.37
C THR A 98 3.82 17.71 -7.76
N ASP A 99 3.99 16.49 -8.28
CA ASP A 99 3.36 16.05 -9.53
C ASP A 99 1.85 16.33 -9.49
N LYS A 100 1.37 17.12 -10.46
CA LYS A 100 -0.05 17.48 -10.59
C LYS A 100 -0.95 16.29 -10.90
N ARG A 101 -0.37 15.17 -11.33
CA ARG A 101 -1.06 13.90 -11.63
C ARG A 101 -1.12 12.98 -10.41
N PHE A 102 -0.66 13.45 -9.25
CA PHE A 102 -0.76 12.78 -7.97
C PHE A 102 -1.86 13.42 -7.12
N SER A 103 -2.83 12.62 -6.71
CA SER A 103 -3.93 13.06 -5.86
C SER A 103 -3.96 12.34 -4.52
N LEU A 104 -4.32 13.09 -3.47
CA LEU A 104 -4.55 12.57 -2.12
C LEU A 104 -6.00 12.79 -1.71
N ILE A 105 -6.72 11.71 -1.48
CA ILE A 105 -8.10 11.75 -0.99
C ILE A 105 -8.16 11.43 0.50
N LYS A 106 -9.07 12.06 1.23
CA LYS A 106 -9.28 11.75 2.65
C LYS A 106 -10.05 10.46 2.80
N LYS A 107 -9.72 9.69 3.85
CA LYS A 107 -10.48 8.48 4.23
C LYS A 107 -11.98 8.76 4.36
N SER A 108 -12.36 9.88 4.98
CA SER A 108 -13.76 10.26 5.17
C SER A 108 -14.52 10.29 3.85
N ASP A 109 -13.91 10.90 2.84
CA ASP A 109 -14.55 11.16 1.56
C ASP A 109 -14.69 9.87 0.75
N LEU A 110 -13.67 9.01 0.83
CA LEU A 110 -13.70 7.68 0.23
C LEU A 110 -14.76 6.79 0.88
N PHE A 111 -14.81 6.75 2.22
CA PHE A 111 -15.72 5.87 2.96
C PHE A 111 -17.17 6.36 2.94
N ALA A 112 -17.41 7.66 2.75
CA ALA A 112 -18.76 8.19 2.66
C ALA A 112 -19.49 7.77 1.37
N LYS A 113 -18.75 7.45 0.30
CA LYS A 113 -19.33 7.30 -1.05
C LYS A 113 -19.00 5.98 -1.75
N PHE A 114 -17.82 5.42 -1.50
CA PHE A 114 -17.26 4.38 -2.37
C PHE A 114 -16.93 3.08 -1.64
N ILE A 115 -16.57 3.14 -0.36
CA ILE A 115 -16.00 2.00 0.38
C ILE A 115 -16.66 1.83 1.74
N ARG A 116 -16.97 0.59 2.12
CA ARG A 116 -17.32 0.22 3.50
C ARG A 116 -16.34 -0.81 4.06
N HIS A 117 -16.35 -1.02 5.36
CA HIS A 117 -15.68 -2.19 5.93
C HIS A 117 -16.42 -3.47 5.51
N SER A 118 -15.67 -4.46 5.05
CA SER A 118 -16.21 -5.79 4.71
C SER A 118 -16.60 -6.56 5.98
N HIS A 119 -17.38 -7.63 5.82
CA HIS A 119 -17.64 -8.62 6.88
C HIS A 119 -16.52 -9.66 7.03
N TYR A 120 -15.36 -9.47 6.39
CA TYR A 120 -14.23 -10.39 6.49
C TYR A 120 -13.71 -10.49 7.94
N SER A 121 -13.88 -11.65 8.55
CA SER A 121 -13.60 -11.90 9.97
C SER A 121 -12.30 -12.66 10.24
N PHE A 122 -11.62 -13.17 9.21
CA PHE A 122 -10.34 -13.88 9.33
C PHE A 122 -9.14 -12.94 9.49
N SER A 123 -9.28 -11.95 10.37
CA SER A 123 -8.23 -11.00 10.69
C SER A 123 -7.41 -11.54 11.85
N THR A 124 -6.09 -11.67 11.68
CA THR A 124 -5.17 -11.93 12.80
C THR A 124 -4.84 -10.67 13.59
N ARG A 125 -5.41 -9.51 13.24
CA ARG A 125 -5.22 -8.25 13.97
C ARG A 125 -5.54 -8.42 15.45
N ASN A 126 -4.64 -7.95 16.30
CA ASN A 126 -4.66 -8.12 17.77
C ASN A 126 -4.33 -9.53 18.29
N THR A 127 -3.84 -10.44 17.45
CA THR A 127 -3.27 -11.71 17.90
C THR A 127 -1.75 -11.71 17.77
N GLN A 128 -1.08 -12.64 18.47
CA GLN A 128 0.38 -12.82 18.35
C GLN A 128 0.80 -13.24 16.92
N ASN A 129 -0.13 -13.79 16.14
CA ASN A 129 0.08 -14.18 14.75
C ASN A 129 -0.09 -12.99 13.78
N HIS A 130 -0.35 -11.78 14.29
CA HIS A 130 -0.33 -10.60 13.44
C HIS A 130 1.11 -10.27 13.07
N TRP A 131 1.35 -9.98 11.78
CA TRP A 131 2.70 -9.67 11.28
C TRP A 131 3.37 -8.51 12.04
N SER A 132 2.59 -7.60 12.64
CA SER A 132 3.16 -6.48 13.42
C SER A 132 3.82 -6.94 14.71
N GLU A 133 3.36 -8.06 15.27
CA GLU A 133 3.89 -8.70 16.46
C GLU A 133 5.02 -9.66 16.08
N MET A 134 4.79 -10.53 15.08
CA MET A 134 5.80 -11.50 14.63
C MET A 134 7.13 -10.85 14.22
N GLN A 135 7.11 -9.72 13.52
CA GLN A 135 8.33 -8.99 13.11
C GLN A 135 9.18 -8.48 14.29
N LYS A 136 8.68 -8.50 15.53
CA LYS A 136 9.46 -8.09 16.71
C LYS A 136 10.45 -9.19 17.13
N THR A 137 10.14 -10.44 16.81
CA THR A 137 10.90 -11.63 17.23
C THR A 137 11.47 -12.43 16.08
N GLU A 138 10.89 -12.30 14.88
CA GLU A 138 11.28 -13.05 13.68
C GLU A 138 11.80 -12.13 12.58
N SER A 139 12.75 -12.64 11.78
CA SER A 139 13.20 -11.96 10.56
C SER A 139 12.08 -11.91 9.54
N ILE A 140 11.91 -10.76 8.89
CA ILE A 140 10.97 -10.61 7.77
C ILE A 140 11.52 -11.18 6.46
N TYR A 141 12.82 -11.50 6.42
CA TYR A 141 13.48 -12.13 5.28
C TYR A 141 13.53 -13.63 5.48
N ARG A 142 13.44 -14.38 4.38
CA ARG A 142 13.75 -15.81 4.42
C ARG A 142 15.26 -15.95 4.54
N ASP A 143 15.72 -16.73 5.51
CA ASP A 143 17.09 -17.21 5.50
C ASP A 143 17.31 -17.98 4.20
N VAL A 144 18.22 -17.48 3.36
CA VAL A 144 18.74 -18.28 2.26
C VAL A 144 19.55 -19.37 2.94
N LYS A 145 18.96 -20.55 3.17
CA LYS A 145 19.76 -21.74 3.40
C LYS A 145 20.64 -21.87 2.16
N ASN A 146 21.92 -21.56 2.32
CA ASN A 146 22.94 -21.88 1.33
C ASN A 146 22.85 -23.40 1.13
N GLY A 147 22.16 -23.80 0.06
CA GLY A 147 22.16 -25.17 -0.44
C GLY A 147 23.42 -25.42 -1.24
#